data_AF-A0A954P6K4-F1
#
_entry.id   AF-A0A954P6K4-F1
#
_cell.length_a   1.000
_cell.length_b   1.000
_cell.length_c   1.000
_cell.angle_alpha   90.00
_cell.angle_beta   90.00
_cell.angle_gamma   90.00
#
_symmetry.space_group_name_H-M   'P 1'
#
loop_
_entity.id
_entity.type
_entity.pdbx_description
1 polymer ?
#
loop_
_entity_poly.entity_id
_entity_poly.type
_entity_poly.pdbx_seq_one_letter_code
_entity_poly.pdbx_strand_id
1 'polypeptide(L)'
;MTAPSLPVGTRLRSVPETALRVAGRIPPAAFLRGWLLPVALVLCAVAPLPAAEPARQPNIIFIMADDLGYGDLGCYGQQQIQTPRLDALAKEGVRFTGF
;
A
#
# COMPACT_ATOMS: atom_id res chain seq x y z
N MET A 1 60.77 -48.35 -45.78
CA MET A 1 61.88 -47.40 -45.89
C MET A 1 61.50 -46.36 -46.92
N THR A 2 61.12 -45.15 -46.48
CA THR A 2 61.25 -43.84 -47.14
C THR A 2 60.40 -42.86 -46.33
N ALA A 3 61.05 -42.07 -45.48
CA ALA A 3 60.41 -40.99 -44.74
C ALA A 3 60.20 -39.78 -45.66
N PRO A 4 59.05 -39.09 -45.62
CA PRO A 4 58.91 -37.77 -46.22
C PRO A 4 59.38 -36.70 -45.23
N SER A 5 60.37 -35.93 -45.66
CA SER A 5 60.82 -34.68 -45.04
C SER A 5 59.74 -33.60 -45.14
N LEU A 6 59.54 -32.83 -44.07
CA LEU A 6 58.81 -31.57 -44.11
C LEU A 6 59.69 -30.42 -43.58
N PRO A 7 59.71 -29.26 -44.27
CA PRO A 7 60.67 -28.21 -44.02
C PRO A 7 60.16 -27.18 -42.99
N VAL A 8 61.10 -26.73 -42.17
CA VAL A 8 61.43 -25.32 -41.91
C VAL A 8 60.26 -24.35 -41.65
N GLY A 9 60.15 -23.96 -40.38
CA GLY A 9 60.02 -22.54 -40.02
C GLY A 9 58.64 -21.90 -40.15
N THR A 10 57.76 -22.19 -39.19
CA THR A 10 56.58 -21.33 -38.94
C THR A 10 56.82 -20.56 -37.65
N ARG A 11 57.19 -19.28 -37.77
CA ARG A 11 57.31 -18.34 -36.65
C ARG A 11 56.01 -18.35 -35.83
N LEU A 12 56.11 -18.73 -34.56
CA LEU A 12 55.05 -18.53 -33.57
C LEU A 12 54.77 -17.01 -33.47
N ARG A 13 53.61 -16.58 -33.98
CA ARG A 13 53.13 -15.21 -33.77
C ARG A 13 52.88 -15.05 -32.27
N SER A 14 53.62 -14.13 -31.66
CA SER A 14 53.39 -13.67 -30.29
C SER A 14 51.94 -13.21 -30.14
N VAL A 15 51.21 -13.88 -29.26
CA VAL A 15 49.86 -13.48 -28.86
C VAL A 15 49.96 -12.08 -28.24
N PRO A 16 49.15 -11.09 -28.65
CA PRO A 16 49.18 -9.78 -28.04
C PRO A 16 48.70 -9.87 -26.58
N GLU A 17 49.55 -9.46 -25.63
CA GLU A 17 49.31 -9.44 -24.18
C GLU A 17 48.09 -8.60 -23.74
N THR A 18 47.41 -7.95 -24.67
CA THR A 18 46.31 -7.02 -24.43
C THR A 18 45.00 -7.71 -24.01
N ALA A 19 44.90 -9.03 -24.17
CA ALA A 19 43.70 -9.80 -23.79
C ALA A 19 43.58 -10.08 -22.27
N LEU A 20 44.64 -9.84 -21.48
CA LEU A 20 44.69 -10.20 -20.07
C LEU A 20 44.50 -8.99 -19.12
N ARG A 21 43.62 -8.03 -19.45
CA ARG A 21 43.28 -6.93 -18.51
C ARG A 21 41.81 -6.55 -18.41
N VAL A 22 40.89 -7.29 -19.04
CA VAL A 22 39.43 -7.01 -18.93
C VAL A 22 38.75 -7.92 -17.89
N ALA A 23 39.44 -8.94 -17.36
CA ALA A 23 38.81 -10.02 -16.61
C ALA A 23 38.69 -9.82 -15.08
N GLY A 24 38.85 -8.62 -14.51
CA GLY A 24 38.80 -8.54 -13.05
C GLY A 24 38.75 -7.17 -12.43
N ARG A 25 37.55 -6.60 -12.29
CA ARG A 25 37.14 -5.90 -11.05
C ARG A 25 35.64 -5.58 -11.04
N ILE A 26 34.77 -6.57 -10.88
CA ILE A 26 33.44 -6.26 -10.35
C ILE A 26 33.61 -6.10 -8.83
N PRO A 27 33.40 -4.92 -8.24
CA PRO A 27 33.54 -4.76 -6.79
C PRO A 27 32.47 -5.60 -6.09
N PRO A 28 32.82 -6.45 -5.11
CA PRO A 28 31.87 -7.34 -4.43
C PRO A 28 30.72 -6.57 -3.75
N ALA A 29 30.96 -5.29 -3.42
CA ALA A 29 29.94 -4.39 -2.85
C ALA A 29 28.80 -4.01 -3.82
N ALA A 30 29.00 -4.10 -5.14
CA ALA A 30 27.94 -3.81 -6.11
C ALA A 30 26.89 -4.93 -6.19
N PHE A 31 27.29 -6.17 -5.94
CA PHE A 31 26.37 -7.31 -5.88
C PHE A 31 25.47 -7.26 -4.64
N LEU A 32 26.00 -6.90 -3.47
CA LEU A 32 25.20 -6.78 -2.24
C LEU A 32 24.17 -5.64 -2.30
N ARG A 33 24.47 -4.55 -3.02
CA ARG A 33 23.62 -3.35 -3.09
C ARG A 33 22.49 -3.47 -4.11
N GLY A 34 22.65 -4.30 -5.14
CA GLY A 34 21.64 -4.56 -6.18
C GLY A 34 20.47 -5.43 -5.72
N TRP A 35 20.67 -6.25 -4.68
CA TRP A 35 19.65 -7.14 -4.14
C TRP A 35 18.80 -6.51 -3.03
N LEU A 36 19.22 -5.38 -2.46
CA LEU A 36 18.47 -4.71 -1.39
C LEU A 36 17.12 -4.16 -1.86
N LEU A 37 17.06 -3.61 -3.07
CA LEU A 37 15.84 -3.03 -3.63
C LEU A 37 14.74 -4.08 -3.91
N PRO A 38 15.02 -5.19 -4.63
CA PRO A 38 14.01 -6.23 -4.83
C PRO A 38 13.67 -6.96 -3.52
N VAL A 39 14.62 -7.15 -2.61
CA VAL A 39 14.34 -7.76 -1.29
C VAL A 39 13.44 -6.87 -0.44
N ALA A 40 13.67 -5.56 -0.41
CA ALA A 40 12.78 -4.62 0.29
C ALA A 40 11.38 -4.55 -0.34
N LEU A 41 11.29 -4.62 -1.67
CA LEU A 41 10.02 -4.66 -2.39
C LEU A 41 9.24 -5.95 -2.06
N VAL A 42 9.92 -7.09 -2.08
CA VAL A 42 9.33 -8.37 -1.67
C VAL A 42 8.90 -8.32 -0.21
N LEU A 43 9.74 -7.82 0.70
CA LEU A 43 9.42 -7.69 2.13
C LEU A 43 8.21 -6.78 2.38
N CYS A 44 8.05 -5.68 1.64
CA CYS A 44 6.85 -4.85 1.71
C CYS A 44 5.62 -5.58 1.14
N ALA A 45 5.78 -6.37 0.08
CA ALA A 45 4.67 -7.09 -0.55
C ALA A 45 4.16 -8.28 0.29
N VAL A 46 5.02 -8.90 1.10
CA VAL A 46 4.63 -9.96 2.06
C VAL A 46 4.43 -9.46 3.49
N ALA A 47 4.46 -8.15 3.72
CA ALA A 47 4.15 -7.60 5.02
C ALA A 47 2.69 -7.93 5.39
N PRO A 48 2.42 -8.45 6.60
CA PRO A 48 1.05 -8.70 7.04
C PRO A 48 0.28 -7.37 7.08
N LEU A 49 -0.90 -7.35 6.47
CA LEU A 49 -1.82 -6.24 6.63
C LEU A 49 -2.31 -6.20 8.09
N PRO A 50 -2.44 -5.01 8.69
CA PRO A 50 -3.07 -4.90 10.00
C PRO A 50 -4.48 -5.47 9.91
N ALA A 51 -4.83 -6.33 10.88
CA ALA A 51 -6.20 -6.82 11.00
C ALA A 51 -7.11 -5.63 11.28
N ALA A 52 -8.20 -5.51 10.51
CA ALA A 52 -9.22 -4.51 10.80
C ALA A 52 -9.83 -4.82 12.17
N GLU A 53 -9.90 -3.82 13.06
CA GLU A 53 -10.66 -3.98 14.29
C GLU A 53 -12.13 -4.27 13.93
N PRO A 54 -12.78 -5.20 14.65
CA PRO A 54 -14.19 -5.46 14.44
C PRO A 54 -14.95 -4.16 14.66
N ALA A 55 -15.70 -3.72 13.65
CA ALA A 55 -16.50 -2.50 13.73
C ALA A 55 -17.41 -2.61 14.96
N ARG A 56 -17.27 -1.65 15.88
CA ARG A 56 -18.10 -1.63 17.09
C ARG A 56 -19.55 -1.47 16.67
N GLN A 57 -20.39 -2.42 17.07
CA GLN A 57 -21.82 -2.32 16.82
C GLN A 57 -22.39 -1.11 17.57
N PRO A 58 -23.17 -0.24 16.91
CA PRO A 58 -23.79 0.89 17.58
C PRO A 58 -24.89 0.40 18.52
N ASN A 59 -25.12 1.15 19.61
CA ASN A 59 -26.31 0.95 20.43
C ASN A 59 -27.49 1.64 19.75
N ILE A 60 -28.63 0.95 19.65
CA ILE A 60 -29.85 1.49 19.07
C ILE A 60 -30.84 1.75 20.20
N ILE A 61 -31.29 3.01 20.32
CA ILE A 61 -32.35 3.42 21.25
C ILE A 61 -33.50 3.93 20.39
N PHE A 62 -34.66 3.28 20.49
CA PHE A 62 -35.87 3.69 19.81
C PHE A 62 -36.83 4.35 20.80
N ILE A 63 -37.22 5.58 20.52
CA ILE A 63 -38.13 6.37 21.36
C ILE A 63 -39.39 6.63 20.56
N MET A 64 -40.53 6.16 21.06
CA MET A 64 -41.85 6.42 20.51
C MET A 64 -42.58 7.38 21.45
N ALA A 65 -43.20 8.41 20.89
CA ALA A 65 -44.11 9.29 21.62
C ALA A 65 -45.52 9.13 21.04
N ASP A 66 -46.50 9.04 21.93
CA ASP A 66 -47.92 8.96 21.56
C ASP A 66 -48.44 10.36 21.21
N ASP A 67 -49.29 10.44 20.18
CA ASP A 67 -49.95 11.67 19.70
C ASP A 67 -49.04 12.91 19.50
N LEU A 68 -47.73 12.71 19.28
CA LEU A 68 -46.80 13.82 19.05
C LEU A 68 -46.90 14.34 17.61
N GLY A 69 -47.46 15.54 17.45
CA GLY A 69 -47.65 16.20 16.17
C GLY A 69 -46.42 16.96 15.67
N TYR A 70 -46.40 17.25 14.37
CA TYR A 70 -45.33 18.04 13.74
C TYR A 70 -45.21 19.46 14.34
N GLY A 71 -46.32 20.05 14.80
CA GLY A 71 -46.35 21.39 15.39
C GLY A 71 -45.94 21.47 16.87
N ASP A 72 -45.57 20.34 17.49
CA ASP A 72 -45.32 20.30 18.94
C ASP A 72 -43.83 20.49 19.30
N LEU A 73 -42.93 20.35 18.34
CA LEU A 73 -41.48 20.43 18.58
C LEU A 73 -40.90 21.78 18.17
N GLY A 74 -40.02 22.31 19.02
CA GLY A 74 -39.29 23.55 18.76
C GLY A 74 -38.48 23.50 17.46
N CYS A 75 -37.90 22.35 17.14
CA CYS A 75 -37.19 22.12 15.88
C CYS A 75 -38.06 22.23 14.62
N TYR A 76 -39.39 22.26 14.74
CA TYR A 76 -40.33 22.53 13.65
C TYR A 76 -40.96 23.93 13.71
N GLY A 77 -40.53 24.80 14.64
CA GLY A 77 -40.93 26.20 14.71
C GLY A 77 -41.94 26.54 15.82
N GLN A 78 -42.32 25.56 16.66
CA GLN A 78 -43.08 25.82 17.88
C GLN A 78 -42.29 26.71 18.85
N GLN A 79 -42.98 27.62 19.55
CA GLN A 79 -42.37 28.58 20.49
C GLN A 79 -42.87 28.45 21.93
N GLN A 80 -43.98 27.73 22.17
CA GLN A 80 -44.58 27.62 23.50
C GLN A 80 -43.96 26.51 24.36
N ILE A 81 -43.82 25.31 23.78
CA ILE A 81 -43.29 24.13 24.46
C ILE A 81 -41.78 24.07 24.23
N GLN A 82 -41.02 24.03 25.32
CA GLN A 82 -39.56 23.93 25.25
C GLN A 82 -39.13 22.47 25.11
N THR A 83 -38.50 22.12 23.99
CA THR A 83 -38.04 20.75 23.70
C THR A 83 -36.51 20.66 23.52
N PRO A 84 -35.68 21.20 24.44
CA PRO A 84 -34.26 21.45 24.19
C PRO A 84 -33.44 20.19 23.88
N ARG A 85 -33.86 19.02 24.40
CA ARG A 85 -33.19 17.74 24.10
C ARG A 85 -33.53 17.23 22.69
N LEU A 86 -34.78 17.35 22.27
CA LEU A 86 -35.21 16.97 20.92
C LEU A 86 -34.67 17.97 19.89
N ASP A 87 -34.57 19.24 20.25
CA ASP A 87 -34.01 20.28 19.38
C ASP A 87 -32.50 20.07 19.17
N ALA A 88 -31.77 19.69 20.22
CA ALA A 88 -30.36 19.30 20.11
C ALA A 88 -30.18 18.06 19.22
N LEU A 89 -31.01 17.01 19.43
CA LEU A 89 -31.00 15.80 18.59
C LEU A 89 -31.30 16.13 17.12
N ALA A 90 -32.25 17.02 16.85
CA ALA A 90 -32.59 17.49 15.51
C ALA A 90 -31.47 18.31 14.85
N LYS A 91 -30.66 19.01 15.64
CA LYS A 91 -29.51 19.81 15.16
C LYS A 91 -28.28 18.95 14.88
N GLU A 92 -28.04 17.94 15.71
CA GLU A 92 -26.89 17.03 15.59
C GLU A 92 -27.17 15.85 14.63
N GLY A 93 -28.45 15.57 14.39
CA GLY A 93 -28.90 14.44 13.59
C GLY A 93 -29.61 14.85 12.30
N VAL A 94 -30.50 13.97 11.85
CA VAL A 94 -31.29 14.13 10.63
C VAL A 94 -32.77 14.19 11.00
N ARG A 95 -33.49 15.13 10.38
CA ARG A 95 -34.95 15.22 10.47
C ARG A 95 -35.57 14.74 9.16
N PHE A 96 -36.66 13.99 9.26
CA PHE A 96 -37.47 13.58 8.12
C PHE A 96 -38.69 14.50 8.04
N THR A 97 -38.71 15.40 7.07
CA THR A 97 -39.76 16.43 6.92
C THR A 97 -40.61 16.24 5.67
N GLY A 98 -40.45 15.12 4.95
CA GLY A 98 -41.31 14.75 3.82
C GLY A 98 -42.49 13.94 4.33
N PHE A 99 -43.70 14.45 4.14
CA PHE A 99 -44.98 13.83 4.46
C PHE A 99 -45.94 13.93 3.28
#